data_AF-A0A1I4P781-F1
#
_entry.id   AF-A0A1I4P781-F1
#
_cell.length_a   1.000
_cell.length_b   1.000
_cell.length_c   1.000
_cell.angle_alpha   90.00
_cell.angle_beta   90.00
_cell.angle_gamma   90.00
#
_symmetry.space_group_name_H-M   'P 1'
#
loop_
_entity.id
_entity.type
_entity.pdbx_description
1 polymer ?
#
loop_
_entity_poly.entity_id
_entity_poly.type
_entity_poly.pdbx_seq_one_letter_code
_entity_poly.pdbx_strand_id
1 'polypeptide(L)' 'MYICVCKGVTDHAIREAVHQGAERMRDLKASLGITEQCGICACHVKRVLDQALVRKTPDQPLVT' A
#
# COMPACT_ATOMS: atom_id res chain seq x y z
N MET A 1 6.19 -8.93 -6.99
CA MET A 1 4.98 -9.76 -7.27
C MET A 1 3.80 -8.85 -7.61
N TYR A 2 2.96 -9.21 -8.57
CA TYR A 2 1.68 -8.52 -8.79
C TYR A 2 0.67 -8.85 -7.68
N ILE A 3 0.11 -7.81 -7.07
CA ILE A 3 -0.93 -7.93 -6.04
C ILE A 3 -2.31 -7.64 -6.63
N CYS A 4 -2.42 -6.63 -7.52
CA CYS A 4 -3.63 -6.35 -8.28
C CYS A 4 -3.37 -6.48 -9.78
N VAL A 5 -3.88 -7.56 -10.39
CA VAL A 5 -3.72 -7.80 -11.83
C VAL A 5 -4.53 -6.79 -12.65
N CYS A 6 -5.76 -6.48 -12.23
CA CYS A 6 -6.65 -5.51 -12.89
C CYS A 6 -5.99 -4.14 -13.14
N LYS A 7 -5.12 -3.70 -12.22
CA LYS A 7 -4.49 -2.38 -12.24
C LYS A 7 -2.98 -2.44 -12.41
N GLY A 8 -2.41 -3.63 -12.62
CA GLY A 8 -0.96 -3.81 -12.74
C GLY A 8 -0.16 -3.40 -11.50
N VAL A 9 -0.74 -3.50 -10.29
CA VAL A 9 -0.09 -3.04 -9.05
C VAL A 9 0.74 -4.16 -8.43
N THR A 10 2.00 -3.87 -8.14
CA THR A 10 2.94 -4.79 -7.50
C THR A 10 3.06 -4.54 -5.99
N ASP A 11 3.66 -5.49 -5.27
CA ASP A 11 3.98 -5.29 -3.85
C ASP A 11 4.95 -4.12 -3.64
N HIS A 12 5.90 -3.93 -4.56
CA HIS A 12 6.81 -2.79 -4.56
C HIS A 12 6.04 -1.46 -4.66
N ALA A 13 5.09 -1.34 -5.59
CA ALA A 13 4.27 -0.13 -5.72
C ALA A 13 3.50 0.21 -4.44
N ILE A 14 3.01 -0.81 -3.71
CA ILE A 14 2.34 -0.61 -2.42
C ILE A 14 3.32 -0.12 -1.36
N ARG A 15 4.52 -0.72 -1.27
CA ARG A 15 5.56 -0.30 -0.32
C ARG A 15 6.02 1.14 -0.58
N GLU A 16 6.23 1.48 -1.85
CA GLU A 16 6.59 2.84 -2.26
C GLU A 16 5.50 3.86 -1.88
N ALA A 17 4.22 3.53 -2.11
CA ALA A 17 3.12 4.39 -1.68
C ALA A 17 3.12 4.59 -0.14
N VAL A 18 3.47 3.57 0.64
CA VAL A 18 3.61 3.69 2.11
C VAL A 18 4.81 4.56 2.51
N HIS A 19 5.94 4.42 1.82
CA HIS A 19 7.10 5.32 1.98
C HIS A 19 6.73 6.77 1.66
N GLN A 20 5.87 6.99 0.67
CA GLN A 20 5.35 8.31 0.29
C GLN A 20 4.21 8.83 1.20
N GLY A 21 3.80 8.06 2.22
CA GLY A 21 2.84 8.51 3.24
C GLY A 21 1.47 7.85 3.22
N ALA A 22 1.23 6.84 2.39
CA ALA A 22 0.00 6.05 2.49
C ALA A 22 -0.01 5.24 3.78
N GLU A 23 -1.08 5.36 4.58
CA GLU A 23 -1.22 4.65 5.86
C GLU A 23 -2.47 3.78 5.92
N ARG A 24 -3.41 3.98 4.98
CA ARG A 24 -4.72 3.34 4.98
C ARG A 24 -5.04 2.79 3.61
N MET A 25 -5.95 1.81 3.57
CA MET A 25 -6.39 1.24 2.30
C MET A 25 -7.00 2.27 1.34
N ARG A 26 -7.67 3.30 1.87
CA ARG A 26 -8.23 4.37 1.05
C ARG A 26 -7.14 5.17 0.32
N ASP A 27 -5.97 5.31 0.93
CA ASP A 27 -4.86 6.09 0.37
C ASP A 27 -4.26 5.31 -0.81
N LEU A 28 -4.09 3.99 -0.64
CA LEU A 28 -3.67 3.11 -1.73
C LEU A 28 -4.71 3.01 -2.85
N LYS A 29 -6.00 3.03 -2.52
CA LYS A 29 -7.07 3.08 -3.53
C LYS A 29 -6.98 4.36 -4.34
N ALA A 30 -6.81 5.51 -3.70
CA ALA A 30 -6.70 6.80 -4.37
C ALA A 30 -5.45 6.90 -5.26
N SER A 31 -4.31 6.37 -4.82
CA SER A 31 -3.04 6.49 -5.55
C SER A 31 -2.78 5.40 -6.59
N LEU A 32 -3.22 4.17 -6.33
CA LEU A 32 -2.91 2.99 -7.16
C LEU A 32 -4.14 2.39 -7.86
N GLY A 33 -5.34 2.89 -7.58
CA GLY A 33 -6.59 2.40 -8.17
C GLY A 33 -6.97 0.96 -7.78
N ILE A 34 -6.27 0.35 -6.82
CA ILE A 34 -6.58 -0.98 -6.31
C ILE A 34 -8.04 -1.06 -5.82
N THR A 35 -8.62 -2.26 -5.84
CA THR A 35 -10.01 -2.51 -5.40
C THR A 35 -11.12 -1.78 -6.19
N GLU A 36 -10.80 -0.99 -7.22
CA GLU A 36 -11.82 -0.31 -8.03
C GLU A 36 -12.48 -1.19 -9.11
N GLN A 37 -11.87 -2.33 -9.45
CA GLN A 37 -12.42 -3.28 -10.41
C GLN A 37 -13.02 -4.51 -9.69
N CYS A 38 -12.29 -5.63 -9.62
CA CYS A 38 -12.84 -6.89 -9.09
C CYS A 38 -12.75 -7.03 -7.56
N GLY A 39 -11.95 -6.21 -6.89
CA GLY A 39 -11.78 -6.27 -5.43
C GLY A 39 -10.94 -7.43 -4.88
N ILE A 40 -10.67 -8.49 -5.65
CA ILE A 40 -10.03 -9.74 -5.20
C ILE A 40 -8.68 -9.51 -4.48
N CYS A 41 -7.93 -8.50 -4.91
CA CYS A 41 -6.64 -8.15 -4.30
C CYS A 41 -6.72 -7.61 -2.86
N ALA A 42 -7.90 -7.21 -2.36
CA ALA A 42 -8.04 -6.41 -1.14
C ALA A 42 -7.31 -6.98 0.08
N CYS A 43 -7.51 -8.27 0.39
CA CYS A 43 -6.86 -8.93 1.52
C CYS A 43 -5.33 -8.98 1.36
N HIS A 44 -4.84 -9.18 0.13
CA HIS A 44 -3.41 -9.23 -0.16
C HIS A 44 -2.78 -7.84 -0.06
N VAL A 45 -3.44 -6.82 -0.59
CA VAL A 45 -2.97 -5.43 -0.46
C VAL A 45 -2.90 -5.02 1.00
N LYS A 46 -3.95 -5.30 1.78
CA LYS A 46 -3.98 -4.99 3.22
C LYS A 46 -2.80 -5.62 3.95
N ARG A 47 -2.51 -6.89 3.68
CA ARG A 47 -1.35 -7.58 4.27
C ARG A 47 -0.02 -6.90 3.92
N VAL A 48 0.16 -6.46 2.67
CA VAL A 48 1.40 -5.75 2.28
C VAL A 48 1.47 -4.37 2.93
N LEU A 49 0.36 -3.64 3.02
CA LEU A 49 0.26 -2.36 3.73
C LEU A 49 0.67 -2.51 5.21
N ASP A 50 0.04 -3.44 5.93
CA ASP A 50 0.33 -3.69 7.35
C ASP A 50 1.81 -4.06 7.56
N GLN A 51 2.37 -4.93 6.70
CA GLN A 51 3.79 -5.29 6.74
C GLN A 51 4.73 -4.11 6.44
N ALA A 52 4.34 -3.22 5.52
CA ALA A 52 5.13 -2.04 5.18
C ALA A 52 5.12 -1.00 6.31
N LEU A 53 3.97 -0.80 6.95
CA LEU A 53 3.84 0.13 8.09
C LEU A 53 4.64 -0.32 9.30
N VAL A 54 4.63 -1.62 9.62
CA VAL A 54 5.46 -2.17 10.71
C VAL A 54 6.96 -1.99 10.43
N ARG A 55 7.40 -2.04 9.16
CA ARG A 55 8.79 -1.81 8.77
C ARG A 55 9.17 -0.32 8.73
N LYS A 56 8.20 0.58 8.60
CA LYS A 56 8.42 2.03 8.54
C LYS A 56 8.82 2.60 9.91
N THR A 57 8.50 1.93 11.02
CA THR A 57 8.97 2.26 12.38
C THR A 57 10.21 1.42 12.70
N PRO A 58 11.42 2.01 12.77
CA PRO A 58 11.78 2.99 13.80
C PRO A 58 12.72 4.11 13.29
N ASP A 59 12.17 5.16 12.64
CA ASP A 59 12.76 6.50 12.62
C ASP A 59 11.72 7.46 12.03
N GLN A 60 10.99 8.16 12.89
CA GLN A 60 10.33 9.39 12.47
C GLN A 60 10.74 10.46 13.47
N PRO A 61 11.81 11.23 13.20
CA PRO A 61 12.12 12.37 14.03
C PRO A 61 10.92 13.32 13.95
N LEU A 62 10.43 13.76 15.11
CA LEU A 62 9.57 14.92 15.20
C LEU A 62 10.27 16.06 14.46
N VAL A 63 9.67 16.53 13.36
CA VAL A 63 10.03 17.85 12.85
C VAL A 63 9.60 18.85 13.93
N THR A 64 10.56 19.66 14.39
CA THR A 64 10.42 20.68 15.45
C THR A 64 9.63 21.87 14.94
#